data_AF-A0A4P6W006-F1
#
_entry.id   AF-A0A4P6W006-F1
#
_cell.length_a   1.000
_cell.length_b   1.000
_cell.length_c   1.000
_cell.angle_alpha   90.00
_cell.angle_beta   90.00
_cell.angle_gamma   90.00
#
_symmetry.space_group_name_H-M   'P 1'
#
loop_
_entity.id
_entity.type
_entity.pdbx_description
1 polymer ?
#
loop_
_entity_poly.entity_id
_entity_poly.type
_entity_poly.pdbx_seq_one_letter_code
_entity_poly.pdbx_strand_id
1 'polypeptide(L)'
;MQPITDKHTAKKPANLSINKELLAEARALKINLSATLEQALTEKIRTERRKQWLEDNQHAIDACNELAENSGLFADKHRAF
;
A
#
# COMPACT_ATOMS: atom_id res chain seq x y z
N MET A 1 -0.49 11.36 0.41
CA MET A 1 -0.70 9.94 0.79
C MET A 1 -0.59 9.87 2.32
N GLN A 2 -1.69 9.68 3.04
CA GLN A 2 -1.65 9.69 4.51
C GLN A 2 -0.74 8.56 5.04
N PRO A 3 0.10 8.83 6.05
CA PRO A 3 0.90 7.79 6.69
C PRO A 3 -0.04 6.75 7.31
N ILE A 4 0.23 5.48 7.04
CA ILE A 4 -0.68 4.37 7.35
C ILE A 4 -0.59 3.97 8.82
N THR A 5 0.48 4.36 9.50
CA THR A 5 0.69 4.11 10.92
C THR A 5 1.55 5.22 11.48
N ASP A 6 1.07 5.83 12.55
CA ASP A 6 1.85 6.77 13.33
C ASP A 6 2.82 5.97 14.21
N LYS A 7 4.13 6.17 14.06
CA LYS A 7 5.14 5.39 14.81
C LYS A 7 5.06 5.60 16.33
N HIS A 8 4.28 6.58 16.78
CA HIS A 8 4.10 6.95 18.19
C HIS A 8 2.89 6.31 18.88
N THR A 9 2.04 5.56 18.17
CA THR A 9 0.91 4.88 18.82
C THR A 9 1.35 3.61 19.53
N ALA A 10 0.95 3.45 20.80
CA ALA A 10 1.25 2.25 21.59
C ALA A 10 0.71 0.98 20.88
N LYS A 11 1.56 -0.03 20.73
CA LYS A 11 1.18 -1.32 20.15
C LYS A 11 0.15 -1.99 21.04
N LYS A 12 -1.04 -2.28 20.51
CA LYS A 12 -2.03 -3.11 21.21
C LYS A 12 -1.73 -4.59 20.97
N PRO A 13 -1.72 -5.43 22.02
CA PRO A 13 -1.64 -6.87 21.83
C PRO A 13 -2.91 -7.34 21.11
N ALA A 14 -2.72 -8.11 20.04
CA ALA A 14 -3.80 -8.75 19.30
C ALA A 14 -3.66 -10.27 19.47
N ASN A 15 -4.73 -10.94 19.91
CA ASN A 15 -4.80 -12.39 19.91
C ASN A 15 -5.18 -12.85 18.51
N LEU A 16 -4.39 -13.75 17.94
CA LEU A 16 -4.60 -14.25 16.59
C LEU A 16 -4.26 -15.74 16.52
N SER A 17 -4.97 -16.47 15.66
CA SER A 17 -4.73 -17.89 15.42
C SER A 17 -3.85 -18.08 14.19
N ILE A 18 -2.67 -18.69 14.36
CA ILE A 18 -1.74 -19.09 13.28
C ILE A 18 -1.62 -20.61 13.27
N ASN A 19 -1.40 -21.18 12.07
CA ASN A 19 -1.07 -22.59 11.91
C ASN A 19 0.16 -22.98 12.76
N LYS A 20 0.04 -24.08 13.50
CA LYS A 20 1.04 -24.51 14.47
C LYS A 20 2.40 -24.84 13.84
N GLU A 21 2.41 -25.44 12.65
CA GLU A 21 3.62 -25.81 11.90
C GLU A 21 4.33 -24.56 11.38
N LEU A 22 3.57 -23.62 10.81
CA LEU A 22 4.10 -22.32 10.37
C LEU A 22 4.73 -21.52 11.53
N LEU A 23 4.10 -21.54 12.71
CA LEU A 23 4.66 -20.92 13.91
C LEU A 23 5.96 -21.59 14.35
N ALA A 24 6.02 -22.92 14.28
CA ALA A 24 7.19 -23.70 14.65
C ALA A 24 8.37 -23.40 13.71
N GLU A 25 8.12 -23.36 12.40
CA GLU A 25 9.11 -22.97 11.39
C GLU A 25 9.61 -21.54 11.60
N ALA A 26 8.70 -20.58 11.79
CA ALA A 26 9.06 -19.19 12.02
C ALA A 26 9.95 -19.04 13.27
N ARG A 27 9.64 -19.78 14.35
CA ARG A 27 10.46 -19.82 15.56
C ARG A 27 11.82 -20.47 15.33
N ALA A 28 11.88 -21.58 14.58
CA ALA A 28 13.14 -22.25 14.22
C ALA A 28 14.06 -21.32 13.43
N LEU A 29 13.48 -20.52 12.54
CA LEU A 29 14.18 -19.51 11.73
C LEU A 29 14.44 -18.19 12.49
N LYS A 30 14.07 -18.09 13.77
CA LYS A 30 14.19 -16.88 14.61
C LYS A 30 13.55 -15.64 13.99
N ILE A 31 12.46 -15.83 13.24
CA ILE A 31 11.72 -14.74 12.60
C ILE A 31 10.98 -13.95 13.68
N ASN A 32 11.12 -12.62 13.65
CA ASN A 32 10.35 -11.74 14.51
C ASN A 32 8.90 -11.65 14.00
N LEU A 33 8.02 -12.45 14.59
CA LEU A 33 6.63 -12.57 14.17
C LEU A 33 5.89 -11.21 14.21
N SER A 34 6.14 -10.40 15.25
CA SER A 34 5.48 -9.10 15.39
C SER A 34 5.89 -8.15 14.27
N ALA A 35 7.19 -8.04 13.99
CA ALA A 35 7.68 -7.15 12.94
C ALA A 35 7.23 -7.60 11.54
N THR A 36 7.29 -8.91 11.29
CA THR A 36 6.90 -9.50 10.00
C THR A 36 5.40 -9.31 9.74
N LEU A 37 4.56 -9.54 10.76
CA LEU A 37 3.12 -9.33 10.66
C LEU A 37 2.79 -7.85 10.43
N GLU A 38 3.44 -6.94 11.15
CA GLU A 38 3.23 -5.49 11.03
C GLU A 38 3.60 -4.99 9.62
N GLN A 39 4.71 -5.49 9.05
CA GLN A 39 5.11 -5.20 7.68
C GLN A 39 4.10 -5.75 6.66
N ALA A 40 3.78 -7.04 6.73
CA ALA A 40 2.85 -7.68 5.79
C ALA A 40 1.46 -7.03 5.83
N LEU A 41 0.97 -6.69 7.04
CA LEU A 41 -0.31 -6.02 7.20
C LEU A 41 -0.27 -4.60 6.63
N THR A 42 0.83 -3.86 6.85
CA THR A 42 1.01 -2.52 6.27
C THR A 42 0.98 -2.57 4.74
N GLU A 43 1.66 -3.53 4.13
CA GLU A 43 1.68 -3.72 2.68
C GLU A 43 0.30 -4.08 2.12
N LYS A 44 -0.43 -4.97 2.81
CA LYS A 44 -1.78 -5.33 2.40
C LYS A 44 -2.73 -4.13 2.48
N ILE A 45 -2.70 -3.37 3.58
CA ILE A 45 -3.49 -2.15 3.74
C ILE A 45 -3.14 -1.11 2.68
N ARG A 46 -1.83 -0.93 2.37
CA ARG A 46 -1.38 -0.04 1.28
C ARG A 46 -2.02 -0.41 -0.04
N THR A 47 -2.02 -1.69 -0.36
CA THR A 47 -2.51 -2.21 -1.63
C THR A 47 -4.02 -2.01 -1.74
N GLU A 48 -4.78 -2.37 -0.70
CA GLU A 48 -6.23 -2.18 -0.70
C GLU A 48 -6.61 -0.70 -0.75
N ARG A 49 -5.95 0.17 0.02
CA ARG A 49 -6.19 1.62 -0.04
C ARG A 49 -5.88 2.20 -1.41
N ARG A 50 -4.81 1.74 -2.07
CA ARG A 50 -4.49 2.17 -3.44
C ARG A 50 -5.57 1.73 -4.41
N LYS A 51 -6.06 0.49 -4.29
CA LYS A 51 -7.13 -0.03 -5.13
C LYS A 51 -8.40 0.79 -4.96
N GLN A 52 -8.80 1.04 -3.71
CA GLN A 52 -9.97 1.86 -3.40
C GLN A 52 -9.82 3.29 -3.91
N TRP A 53 -8.63 3.90 -3.76
CA TRP A 53 -8.36 5.23 -4.31
C TRP A 53 -8.47 5.26 -5.84
N LEU A 54 -7.97 4.24 -6.53
CA LEU A 54 -8.10 4.13 -7.99
C LEU A 54 -9.56 4.04 -8.42
N GLU A 55 -10.37 3.24 -7.73
CA GLU A 55 -11.81 3.12 -7.99
C GLU A 55 -12.51 4.47 -7.74
N ASP A 56 -12.24 5.13 -6.61
CA ASP A 56 -12.86 6.42 -6.26
C ASP A 56 -12.45 7.56 -7.21
N ASN A 57 -11.23 7.52 -7.76
CA ASN A 57 -10.67 8.58 -8.59
C ASN A 57 -10.72 8.25 -10.09
N GLN A 58 -11.33 7.13 -10.48
CA GLN A 58 -11.37 6.67 -11.86
C GLN A 58 -11.92 7.75 -12.80
N HIS A 59 -13.05 8.36 -12.45
CA HIS A 59 -13.66 9.43 -13.25
C HIS A 59 -12.76 10.67 -13.38
N ALA A 60 -12.02 11.03 -12.32
CA ALA A 60 -11.10 12.16 -12.37
C ALA A 60 -9.85 11.84 -13.23
N ILE A 61 -9.38 10.59 -13.17
CA ILE A 61 -8.28 10.10 -14.00
C ILE A 61 -8.69 10.10 -15.48
N ASP A 62 -9.88 9.59 -15.79
CA ASP A 62 -10.41 9.55 -17.16
C ASP A 62 -10.55 10.96 -17.74
N ALA A 63 -11.14 11.90 -16.99
CA ALA A 63 -11.23 13.30 -17.40
C ALA A 63 -9.85 13.96 -17.62
N CYS A 64 -8.86 13.63 -16.78
CA CYS A 64 -7.48 14.11 -16.97
C CYS A 64 -6.84 13.51 -18.23
N ASN A 65 -7.07 12.23 -18.49
CA ASN A 65 -6.56 11.54 -19.67
C ASN A 65 -7.16 12.12 -20.95
N GLU A 66 -8.48 12.31 -20.99
CA GLU A 66 -9.17 12.95 -22.12
C GLU A 66 -8.65 14.37 -22.36
N LEU A 67 -8.43 15.16 -21.31
CA LEU A 67 -7.87 16.50 -21.44
C LEU A 67 -6.45 16.47 -22.02
N ALA A 68 -5.61 15.53 -21.58
CA ALA A 68 -4.26 15.36 -22.08
C ALA A 68 -4.22 14.89 -23.54
N GLU A 69 -5.12 13.99 -23.94
CA GLU A 69 -5.25 13.54 -25.34
C GLU A 69 -5.71 14.68 -26.25
N ASN A 70 -6.72 15.46 -25.81
CA ASN A 70 -7.29 16.53 -26.62
C ASN A 70 -6.41 17.79 -26.68
N SER A 71 -5.71 18.12 -25.58
CA SER A 71 -4.96 19.38 -25.46
C SER A 71 -3.44 19.21 -25.59
N GLY A 72 -2.96 17.97 -25.63
CA GLY A 72 -1.54 17.63 -25.49
C GLY A 72 -1.02 17.87 -24.07
N LEU A 73 0.19 17.40 -23.77
CA LEU A 73 0.82 17.64 -22.47
C LEU A 73 1.59 18.96 -22.52
N PHE A 74 1.53 19.73 -21.42
CA PHE A 74 2.34 20.95 -21.28
C PHE A 74 3.84 20.68 -21.51
N ALA A 75 4.32 19.51 -21.07
CA ALA A 75 5.70 19.08 -21.21
C ALA A 75 6.13 18.74 -22.64
N ASP A 76 5.18 18.54 -23.58
CA ASP A 76 5.50 18.20 -24.97
C ASP A 76 6.30 19.32 -25.66
N LYS A 77 6.09 20.58 -25.25
CA LYS A 77 6.84 21.74 -25.76
C LYS A 77 8.30 21.79 -25.30
N HIS A 78 8.69 20.96 -24.34
CA HIS A 78 10.02 20.96 -23.73
C HIS A 78 10.72 19.59 -23.82
N ARG A 79 10.10 18.59 -24.48
CA ARG A 79 10.70 17.28 -24.69
C ARG A 79 11.78 17.39 -25.78
N ALA A 80 13.05 17.22 -25.40
CA ALA A 80 14.15 17.01 -26.33
C ALA A 80 14.19 15.53 -26.76
N PHE A 81 14.41 15.27 -28.05
CA PHE A 81 14.52 13.93 -28.64
C PHE A 81 15.97 13.45 -28.66
#